data_AF-A0A6V8EKY3-F1
#
_entry.id   AF-A0A6V8EKY3-F1
#
_cell.length_a   1.000
_cell.length_b   1.000
_cell.length_c   1.000
_cell.angle_alpha   90.00
_cell.angle_beta   90.00
_cell.angle_gamma   90.00
#
_symmetry.space_group_name_H-M   'P 1'
#
loop_
_entity.id
_entity.type
_entity.pdbx_description
1 polymer ?
#
loop_
_entity_poly.entity_id
_entity_poly.type
_entity_poly.pdbx_seq_one_letter_code
_entity_poly.pdbx_strand_id
1 'polypeptide(L)'
;MSIQVARKIALAYWGFSKTAKSRASSGTEIDIIKGNDMPDEVPATGFEEKFGSLVRGSWGDYTGHVGSYGRISFETLLDFAINVKTKEEHVGESNMEEVRKWTTNLMNNNPNYFVARTVYKNQKMELLINTKP
;
A
#
# COMPACT_ATOMS: atom_id res chain seq x y z
N MET A 1 -12.88 4.29 -8.29
CA MET A 1 -12.28 3.18 -9.05
C MET A 1 -12.48 1.88 -8.27
N SER A 2 -12.61 0.71 -8.91
CA SER A 2 -13.15 -0.50 -8.26
C SER A 2 -12.09 -1.39 -7.60
N ILE A 3 -12.45 -2.04 -6.48
CA ILE A 3 -11.74 -3.14 -5.81
C ILE A 3 -11.16 -4.18 -6.81
N GLN A 4 -11.87 -4.41 -7.92
CA GLN A 4 -11.42 -5.33 -8.97
C GLN A 4 -10.12 -4.90 -9.64
N VAL A 5 -9.89 -3.59 -9.81
CA VAL A 5 -8.66 -3.05 -10.40
C VAL A 5 -7.49 -3.27 -9.45
N ALA A 6 -7.64 -2.93 -8.17
CA ALA A 6 -6.65 -3.19 -7.13
C ALA A 6 -6.28 -4.67 -7.05
N ARG A 7 -7.28 -5.58 -7.11
CA ARG A 7 -7.04 -7.03 -7.13
C ARG A 7 -6.17 -7.47 -8.31
N LYS A 8 -6.48 -7.01 -9.52
CA LYS A 8 -5.72 -7.40 -10.70
C LYS A 8 -4.30 -6.83 -10.68
N ILE A 9 -4.12 -5.61 -10.17
CA ILE A 9 -2.81 -5.01 -9.96
C ILE A 9 -1.97 -5.87 -9.00
N ALA A 10 -2.54 -6.25 -7.85
CA ALA A 10 -1.85 -7.10 -6.87
C ALA A 10 -1.44 -8.45 -7.46
N LEU A 11 -2.35 -9.11 -8.19
CA LEU A 11 -2.06 -10.38 -8.88
C LEU A 11 -0.90 -10.27 -9.85
N ALA A 12 -0.87 -9.19 -10.63
CA ALA A 12 0.18 -8.98 -11.61
C ALA A 12 1.52 -8.62 -10.93
N TYR A 13 1.48 -7.84 -9.85
CA TYR A 13 2.66 -7.49 -9.07
C TYR A 13 3.32 -8.73 -8.44
N TRP A 14 2.51 -9.63 -7.86
CA TRP A 14 3.02 -10.88 -7.25
C TRP A 14 3.26 -12.02 -8.25
N GLY A 15 3.04 -11.79 -9.55
CA GLY A 15 3.27 -12.80 -10.60
C GLY A 15 2.22 -13.93 -10.67
N PHE A 16 1.13 -13.83 -9.91
CA PHE A 16 -0.01 -14.75 -10.00
C PHE A 16 -0.84 -14.59 -11.28
N SER A 17 -0.59 -13.52 -12.04
CA SER A 17 -1.23 -13.21 -13.30
C SER A 17 -0.25 -12.54 -14.26
N LYS A 18 -0.38 -12.81 -15.57
CA LYS A 18 0.47 -12.20 -16.60
C LYS A 18 0.26 -10.69 -16.74
N THR A 19 -0.94 -10.18 -16.42
CA THR A 19 -1.27 -8.76 -16.56
C THR A 19 -2.27 -8.30 -15.49
N ALA A 20 -2.30 -6.99 -15.22
CA ALA A 20 -3.32 -6.36 -14.38
C ALA A 20 -4.73 -6.33 -15.01
N LYS A 21 -4.95 -7.06 -16.12
CA LYS A 21 -6.28 -7.29 -16.71
C LYS A 21 -6.75 -8.74 -16.53
N SER A 22 -5.84 -9.66 -16.27
CA SER A 22 -6.08 -11.11 -16.22
C SER A 22 -6.47 -11.60 -14.81
N ARG A 23 -7.22 -12.70 -14.74
CA ARG A 23 -7.65 -13.34 -13.47
C ARG A 23 -6.51 -14.21 -12.90
N ALA A 24 -6.54 -14.43 -11.58
CA ALA A 24 -5.62 -15.33 -10.90
C ALA A 24 -5.75 -16.77 -11.43
N SER A 25 -4.66 -17.53 -11.39
CA SER A 25 -4.75 -19.00 -11.37
C SER A 25 -5.48 -19.47 -10.11
N SER A 26 -6.26 -20.55 -10.21
CA SER A 26 -6.98 -21.18 -9.10
C SER A 26 -6.13 -21.29 -7.81
N GLY A 27 -6.70 -20.93 -6.65
CA GLY A 27 -6.11 -21.19 -5.33
C GLY A 27 -5.43 -20.01 -4.62
N THR A 28 -5.37 -18.80 -5.21
CA THR A 28 -4.83 -17.61 -4.52
C THR A 28 -5.94 -16.69 -4.04
N GLU A 29 -6.20 -16.69 -2.74
CA GLU A 29 -7.11 -15.73 -2.11
C GLU A 29 -6.40 -14.40 -1.87
N ILE A 30 -6.95 -13.33 -2.45
CA ILE A 30 -6.47 -11.96 -2.24
C ILE A 30 -7.60 -11.13 -1.64
N ASP A 31 -7.33 -10.65 -0.44
CA ASP A 31 -8.14 -9.70 0.28
C ASP A 31 -7.77 -8.28 -0.17
N ILE A 32 -8.78 -7.46 -0.45
CA ILE A 32 -8.60 -6.06 -0.84
C ILE A 32 -9.32 -5.20 0.17
N ILE A 33 -8.53 -4.44 0.91
CA ILE A 33 -8.99 -3.51 1.92
C ILE A 33 -9.06 -2.13 1.26
N LYS A 34 -10.20 -1.47 1.40
CA LYS A 34 -10.41 -0.06 1.03
C LYS A 34 -10.46 0.74 2.34
N GLY A 35 -10.05 2.01 2.32
CA GLY A 35 -10.28 2.92 3.43
C GLY A 35 -11.78 2.98 3.75
N ASN A 36 -12.12 3.14 5.03
CA ASN A 36 -13.50 3.33 5.44
C ASN A 36 -14.03 4.61 4.76
N ASP A 37 -15.27 4.57 4.26
CA ASP A 37 -16.01 5.77 3.85
C ASP A 37 -16.45 6.58 5.11
N MET A 38 -15.59 6.65 6.13
CA MET A 38 -15.81 7.46 7.32
C MET A 38 -15.63 8.93 6.93
N PRO A 39 -16.61 9.80 7.24
CA PRO A 39 -16.62 11.18 6.78
C PRO A 39 -15.56 12.06 7.47
N ASP A 40 -15.01 11.62 8.58
CA ASP A 40 -14.02 12.38 9.34
C ASP A 40 -12.60 12.01 8.91
N GLU A 41 -11.93 12.98 8.28
CA GLU A 41 -10.48 12.96 8.05
C GLU A 41 -9.79 12.68 9.40
N VAL A 42 -9.04 11.58 9.49
CA VAL A 42 -8.20 11.35 10.67
C VAL A 42 -6.95 12.20 10.44
N PRO A 43 -6.75 13.30 11.21
CA PRO A 43 -5.60 14.16 10.99
C PRO A 43 -4.33 13.39 11.35
N ALA A 44 -3.51 13.13 10.33
CA ALA A 44 -2.16 12.60 10.55
C ALA A 44 -1.32 13.71 11.22
N THR A 45 -0.60 13.36 12.29
CA THR A 45 0.28 14.31 13.02
C THR A 45 1.68 13.72 13.19
N GLY A 46 2.69 14.59 13.25
CA GLY A 46 4.07 14.19 13.49
C GLY A 46 4.64 13.29 12.39
N PHE A 47 5.21 12.13 12.77
CA PHE A 47 5.83 11.18 11.83
C PHE A 47 4.85 10.59 10.82
N GLU A 48 3.57 10.45 11.18
CA GLU A 48 2.55 9.89 10.29
C GLU A 48 2.30 10.80 9.08
N GLU A 49 2.26 12.12 9.30
CA GLU A 49 2.11 13.11 8.23
C GLU A 49 3.32 13.09 7.27
N LYS A 50 4.52 12.97 7.83
CA LYS A 50 5.79 12.90 7.06
C LYS A 50 5.87 11.62 6.26
N PHE A 51 5.48 10.49 6.87
CA PHE A 51 5.34 9.21 6.18
C PHE A 51 4.35 9.33 5.02
N GLY A 52 3.17 9.90 5.25
CA GLY A 52 2.18 10.15 4.21
C GLY A 52 2.66 11.04 3.06
N SER A 53 3.48 12.03 3.38
CA SER A 53 4.10 12.92 2.38
C SER A 53 5.16 12.19 1.56
N LEU A 54 5.97 11.34 2.19
CA LEU A 54 6.96 10.51 1.52
C LEU A 54 6.30 9.47 0.59
N VAL A 55 5.22 8.83 1.04
CA VAL A 55 4.41 7.92 0.20
C VAL A 55 3.82 8.67 -1.00
N ARG A 56 3.27 9.88 -0.81
CA ARG A 56 2.70 10.68 -1.90
C ARG A 56 3.75 11.11 -2.93
N GLY A 57 4.95 11.49 -2.47
CA GLY A 57 6.05 11.91 -3.35
C GLY A 57 6.72 10.76 -4.10
N SER A 58 6.66 9.54 -3.57
CA SER A 58 7.36 8.39 -4.14
C SER A 58 6.61 7.66 -5.25
N TRP A 59 5.32 7.93 -5.48
CA TRP A 59 4.53 7.17 -6.47
C TRP A 59 5.15 7.10 -7.87
N GLY A 60 5.88 8.13 -8.30
CA GLY A 60 6.59 8.14 -9.58
C GLY A 60 7.61 7.00 -9.69
N ASP A 61 8.34 6.71 -8.62
CA ASP A 61 9.36 5.64 -8.57
C ASP A 61 8.74 4.25 -8.49
N TYR A 62 7.49 4.17 -8.03
CA TYR A 62 6.76 2.92 -7.79
C TYR A 62 5.61 2.67 -8.79
N THR A 63 5.60 3.43 -9.88
CA THR A 63 4.70 3.22 -11.02
C THR A 63 5.45 2.45 -12.12
N GLY A 64 5.28 1.13 -12.15
CA GLY A 64 5.95 0.23 -13.09
C GLY A 64 5.19 -0.02 -14.41
N HIS A 65 5.71 -0.93 -15.25
CA HIS A 65 5.17 -1.25 -16.59
C HIS A 65 3.84 -2.03 -16.59
N VAL A 66 3.55 -2.77 -15.53
CA VAL A 66 2.22 -3.34 -15.33
C VAL A 66 1.31 -2.14 -15.08
N GLY A 67 0.24 -1.92 -15.88
CA GLY A 67 -0.66 -0.75 -15.93
C GLY A 67 -0.41 0.41 -14.95
N SER A 68 -0.22 1.62 -15.47
CA SER A 68 0.10 2.96 -14.87
C SER A 68 -0.40 3.31 -13.45
N TYR A 69 -0.27 2.40 -12.49
CA TYR A 69 -0.78 2.47 -11.14
C TYR A 69 0.37 2.24 -10.17
N GLY A 70 0.46 3.06 -9.13
CA GLY A 70 1.52 2.94 -8.13
C GLY A 70 1.35 1.70 -7.26
N ARG A 71 2.46 1.00 -6.94
CA ARG A 71 2.48 -0.05 -5.92
C ARG A 71 3.71 0.01 -5.03
N ILE A 72 3.49 0.02 -3.73
CA ILE A 72 4.58 0.02 -2.74
C ILE A 72 4.35 -1.16 -1.79
N SER A 73 5.35 -2.02 -1.63
CA SER A 73 5.28 -3.13 -0.69
C SER A 73 5.34 -2.62 0.74
N PHE A 74 4.76 -3.36 1.68
CA PHE A 74 4.82 -2.98 3.10
C PHE A 74 6.24 -2.99 3.67
N GLU A 75 7.14 -3.77 3.08
CA GLU A 75 8.58 -3.74 3.40
C GLU A 75 9.18 -2.39 3.04
N THR A 76 8.89 -1.85 1.84
CA THR A 76 9.32 -0.51 1.47
C THR A 76 8.65 0.59 2.31
N LEU A 77 7.38 0.41 2.67
CA LEU A 77 6.72 1.34 3.60
C LEU A 77 7.35 1.30 4.99
N LEU A 78 7.86 0.15 5.44
CA LEU A 78 8.63 0.06 6.67
C LEU A 78 9.93 0.85 6.55
N ASP A 79 10.65 0.75 5.44
CA ASP A 79 11.84 1.57 5.20
C ASP A 79 11.50 3.07 5.23
N PHE A 80 10.35 3.48 4.67
CA PHE A 80 9.88 4.86 4.74
C PHE A 80 9.59 5.30 6.18
N ALA A 81 8.94 4.45 6.97
CA ALA A 81 8.64 4.72 8.37
C ALA A 81 9.92 4.87 9.21
N ILE A 82 10.92 4.01 8.98
CA ILE A 82 12.25 4.11 9.59
C ILE A 82 12.94 5.41 9.13
N ASN A 83 12.87 5.75 7.85
CA ASN A 83 13.51 6.94 7.28
C ASN A 83 12.99 8.23 7.93
N VAL A 84 11.67 8.36 8.10
CA VAL A 84 11.09 9.58 8.68
C VAL A 84 11.44 9.75 10.16
N LYS A 85 11.57 8.65 10.92
CA LYS A 85 11.96 8.72 12.34
C LYS A 85 13.47 8.97 12.54
N THR A 86 14.31 8.32 11.73
CA THR A 86 15.77 8.43 11.84
C THR A 86 16.30 9.80 11.42
N LYS A 87 15.66 10.47 10.44
CA LYS A 87 16.07 11.80 9.98
C LYS A 87 15.87 12.91 11.00
N GLU A 88 14.95 12.76 11.95
CA GLU A 88 14.57 13.87 12.84
C GLU A 88 15.05 13.73 14.27
N GLU A 89 15.08 12.52 14.86
CA GLU A 89 15.33 12.43 16.31
C GLU A 89 16.20 11.23 16.75
N HIS A 90 16.80 10.45 15.84
CA HIS A 90 17.46 9.18 16.21
C HIS A 90 16.55 8.24 17.02
N VAL A 91 15.23 8.42 16.90
CA VAL A 91 14.22 7.56 17.53
C VAL A 91 14.03 6.34 16.63
N GLY A 92 14.30 5.17 17.19
CA GLY A 92 14.41 3.91 16.48
C GLY A 92 13.10 3.26 16.00
N GLU A 93 13.32 2.04 15.50
CA GLU A 93 12.41 0.90 15.31
C GLU A 93 10.94 1.25 15.00
N SER A 94 10.65 1.50 13.72
CA SER A 94 9.31 1.25 13.18
C SER A 94 9.08 -0.25 12.99
N ASN A 95 7.82 -0.66 12.99
CA ASN A 95 7.42 -2.04 12.78
C ASN A 95 6.21 -2.13 11.84
N MET A 96 5.88 -3.36 11.42
CA MET A 96 4.80 -3.60 10.46
C MET A 96 3.40 -3.25 11.00
N GLU A 97 3.18 -3.24 12.32
CA GLU A 97 1.89 -2.83 12.90
C GLU A 97 1.67 -1.33 12.75
N GLU A 98 2.70 -0.54 13.05
CA GLU A 98 2.69 0.91 12.85
C GLU A 98 2.47 1.27 11.37
N VAL A 99 3.20 0.63 10.46
CA VAL A 99 3.02 0.81 9.02
C VAL A 99 1.58 0.52 8.59
N ARG A 100 0.95 -0.55 9.10
CA ARG A 100 -0.46 -0.85 8.81
C ARG A 100 -1.40 0.24 9.32
N LYS A 101 -1.16 0.76 10.52
CA LYS A 101 -1.97 1.85 11.10
C LYS A 101 -1.87 3.11 10.25
N TRP A 102 -0.66 3.58 9.97
CA TRP A 102 -0.43 4.77 9.15
C TRP A 102 -0.97 4.60 7.72
N THR A 103 -0.78 3.43 7.13
CA THR A 103 -1.32 3.13 5.79
C THR A 103 -2.85 3.11 5.78
N THR A 104 -3.48 2.61 6.84
CA THR A 104 -4.95 2.63 6.98
C THR A 104 -5.47 4.06 7.06
N ASN A 105 -4.82 4.93 7.84
CA ASN A 105 -5.18 6.34 7.90
C ASN A 105 -4.97 7.04 6.55
N LEU A 106 -3.88 6.75 5.84
CA LEU A 106 -3.67 7.26 4.47
C LEU A 106 -4.78 6.83 3.52
N MET A 107 -5.24 5.59 3.60
CA MET A 107 -6.34 5.09 2.77
C MET A 107 -7.67 5.77 3.08
N ASN A 108 -7.97 6.01 4.36
CA ASN A 108 -9.19 6.72 4.76
C ASN A 108 -9.21 8.13 4.17
N ASN A 109 -8.05 8.79 4.08
CA ASN A 109 -7.91 10.13 3.51
C ASN A 109 -7.73 10.13 1.98
N ASN A 110 -7.61 8.96 1.32
CA ASN A 110 -7.35 8.84 -0.12
C ASN A 110 -8.21 7.73 -0.75
N PRO A 111 -9.33 8.06 -1.44
CA PRO A 111 -10.27 7.06 -1.96
C PRO A 111 -9.71 6.19 -3.09
N ASN A 112 -8.54 6.54 -3.65
CA ASN A 112 -7.87 5.79 -4.70
C ASN A 112 -6.86 4.77 -4.15
N TYR A 113 -6.62 4.75 -2.84
CA TYR A 113 -5.66 3.85 -2.21
C TYR A 113 -6.35 2.58 -1.71
N PHE A 114 -5.68 1.46 -1.93
CA PHE A 114 -6.14 0.13 -1.54
C PHE A 114 -4.98 -0.64 -0.95
N VAL A 115 -5.25 -1.51 0.01
CA VAL A 115 -4.29 -2.51 0.47
C VAL A 115 -4.71 -3.86 -0.07
N ALA A 116 -3.81 -4.51 -0.80
CA ALA A 116 -3.95 -5.91 -1.14
C ALA A 116 -3.16 -6.76 -0.14
N ARG A 117 -3.80 -7.83 0.33
CA ARG A 117 -3.21 -8.78 1.27
C ARG A 117 -3.44 -10.21 0.80
N THR A 118 -2.42 -11.04 0.92
CA THR A 118 -2.52 -12.48 0.70
C THR A 118 -1.56 -13.24 1.60
N VAL A 119 -1.79 -14.54 1.75
CA VAL A 119 -0.84 -15.47 2.35
C VAL A 119 -0.45 -16.48 1.28
N TYR A 120 0.83 -16.52 0.96
CA TYR A 120 1.36 -17.43 -0.05
C TYR A 120 2.57 -18.16 0.52
N LYS A 121 2.57 -19.50 0.48
CA LYS A 121 3.64 -20.35 1.05
C LYS A 121 4.02 -19.97 2.49
N ASN A 122 3.01 -19.76 3.35
CA ASN A 122 3.16 -19.31 4.74
C ASN A 122 3.81 -17.93 4.94
N GLN A 123 3.96 -17.14 3.88
CA GLN A 123 4.42 -15.75 3.95
C GLN A 123 3.24 -14.79 3.74
N LYS A 124 3.09 -13.83 4.66
CA LYS A 124 2.12 -12.75 4.52
C LYS A 124 2.69 -11.70 3.58
N MET A 125 1.94 -11.37 2.54
CA MET A 125 2.32 -10.35 1.55
C MET A 125 1.29 -9.23 1.60
N GLU A 126 1.77 -7.99 1.67
CA GLU A 126 0.94 -6.79 1.77
C GLU A 126 1.47 -5.73 0.80
N LEU A 127 0.55 -5.08 0.08
CA LEU A 127 0.85 -4.13 -0.98
C LEU A 127 -0.10 -2.94 -0.91
N LEU A 128 0.43 -1.73 -0.81
CA LEU A 128 -0.33 -0.50 -0.98
C LEU A 128 -0.41 -0.15 -2.46
N ILE A 129 -1.61 0.10 -2.96
CA ILE A 129 -1.89 0.33 -4.37
C ILE A 129 -2.57 1.68 -4.52
N ASN A 130 -2.03 2.52 -5.40
CA ASN A 130 -2.68 3.74 -5.85
C ASN A 130 -3.31 3.51 -7.22
N THR A 131 -4.64 3.56 -7.27
CA THR A 131 -5.41 3.39 -8.50
C THR A 131 -5.65 4.70 -9.26
N LYS A 132 -5.10 5.82 -8.80
CA LYS A 132 -5.09 7.04 -9.61
C LYS A 132 -4.10 6.84 -10.77
N PRO A 133 -4.53 7.01 -12.04
CA PRO A 133 -3.66 6.90 -13.20
C PRO A 133 -2.69 8.09 -13.31
#